data_AF-A0A6A6KQ31-F1
#
_entry.id   AF-A0A6A6KQ31-F1
#
_cell.length_a   1.000
_cell.length_b   1.000
_cell.length_c   1.000
_cell.angle_alpha   90.00
_cell.angle_beta   90.00
_cell.angle_gamma   90.00
#
_symmetry.space_group_name_H-M   'P 1'
#
loop_
_entity.id
_entity.type
_entity.pdbx_description
1 polymer ?
#
loop_
_entity_poly.entity_id
_entity_poly.type
_entity_poly.pdbx_seq_one_letter_code
_entity_poly.pdbx_strand_id
1 'polypeptide(L)'
;MEDFPRAMSLRFEDGEGTWGGLLDTEYNYSVDPSDPKYDCNEECDHGTGRKLTVDFEEYKKKTTIIVEEYFATDDIVSTADELSELGMPGYNYYFVKKLISMAMDRHDKEKEMAAVLLSALYADIIDPSQVHKGFSKLVESSDDLIVDIPDTVDILALFIARAVVDDILPPAFLKKQMASLPAESKGVDVLKELKRAI
;
A
#
# COMPACT_ATOMS: atom_id res chain seq x y z
N MET A 1 12.88 -48.88 39.76
CA MET A 1 13.64 -49.24 40.96
C MET A 1 14.68 -48.15 41.15
N GLU A 2 14.57 -47.35 42.21
CA GLU A 2 15.25 -47.62 43.50
C GLU A 2 16.77 -47.47 43.33
N ASP A 3 17.53 -46.76 44.14
CA ASP A 3 17.29 -46.08 45.40
C ASP A 3 18.50 -45.15 45.65
N PHE A 4 18.47 -44.42 46.76
CA PHE A 4 19.45 -43.49 47.34
C PHE A 4 20.85 -44.12 47.63
N PRO A 5 21.85 -43.50 48.35
CA PRO A 5 21.95 -42.19 49.03
C PRO A 5 23.35 -41.47 48.98
N ARG A 6 23.37 -40.24 49.57
CA ARG A 6 24.35 -39.58 50.50
C ARG A 6 25.85 -39.89 50.40
N ALA A 7 26.78 -38.99 50.72
CA ALA A 7 26.86 -37.56 51.05
C ALA A 7 28.36 -37.35 51.36
N MET A 8 28.93 -36.17 51.12
CA MET A 8 29.97 -35.66 52.03
C MET A 8 30.03 -34.13 51.93
N SER A 9 29.69 -33.54 53.07
CA SER A 9 29.79 -32.13 53.40
C SER A 9 31.25 -31.67 53.40
N LEU A 10 31.52 -30.50 52.83
CA LEU A 10 32.64 -29.66 53.23
C LEU A 10 32.14 -28.24 53.47
N ARG A 11 32.32 -27.81 54.72
CA ARG A 11 32.13 -26.43 55.19
C ARG A 11 33.25 -25.55 54.64
N PHE A 12 32.88 -24.38 54.16
CA PHE A 12 33.66 -23.14 54.32
C PHE A 12 32.69 -22.11 54.87
N GLU A 13 33.04 -21.52 56.02
CA GLU A 13 32.41 -20.30 56.52
C GLU A 13 33.19 -19.12 55.96
N ASP A 14 32.50 -18.19 55.30
CA ASP A 14 32.79 -16.76 55.41
C ASP A 14 31.54 -15.95 55.00
N GLY A 15 30.84 -15.41 56.01
CA GLY A 15 30.07 -14.16 55.95
C GLY A 15 28.87 -14.03 55.01
N GLU A 16 27.76 -14.74 55.28
CA GLU A 16 26.44 -14.42 54.72
C GLU A 16 25.53 -13.72 55.74
N GLY A 17 25.06 -12.52 55.39
CA GLY A 17 23.93 -11.87 56.05
C GLY A 17 22.61 -12.36 55.49
N THR A 18 21.95 -13.27 56.21
CA THR A 18 20.57 -13.70 55.98
C THR A 18 19.61 -13.02 56.95
N TRP A 19 18.48 -12.50 56.45
CA TRP A 19 17.13 -12.62 57.05
C TRP A 19 16.16 -12.44 55.88
N GLY A 20 15.59 -13.47 55.25
CA GLY A 20 14.59 -14.38 55.81
C GLY A 20 13.19 -13.90 55.36
N GLY A 21 12.46 -14.68 54.56
CA GLY A 21 11.06 -14.37 54.26
C GLY A 21 10.48 -14.98 52.99
N LEU A 22 10.34 -16.32 52.99
CA LEU A 22 9.30 -17.03 52.23
C LEU A 22 7.94 -16.34 52.40
N LEU A 23 7.24 -16.05 51.30
CA LEU A 23 5.85 -16.45 51.08
C LEU A 23 5.55 -16.40 49.57
N ASP A 24 5.37 -17.58 48.98
CA ASP A 24 4.69 -17.74 47.71
C ASP A 24 3.24 -17.28 47.88
N THR A 25 2.87 -16.18 47.21
CA THR A 25 1.45 -15.87 46.99
C THR A 25 1.29 -15.26 45.60
N GLU A 26 0.71 -16.04 44.70
CA GLU A 26 0.14 -15.56 43.44
C GLU A 26 -0.83 -14.42 43.74
N TYR A 27 -0.38 -13.18 43.56
CA TYR A 27 -1.25 -12.01 43.52
C TYR A 27 -1.29 -11.47 42.11
N ASN A 28 -2.43 -11.72 41.49
CA ASN A 28 -2.93 -11.07 40.30
C ASN A 28 -2.95 -9.55 40.55
N TYR A 29 -1.94 -8.83 40.05
CA TYR A 29 -1.94 -7.37 40.07
C TYR A 29 -2.98 -6.87 39.07
N SER A 30 -4.22 -6.71 39.54
CA SER A 30 -5.18 -5.82 38.88
C SER A 30 -4.65 -4.40 39.01
N VAL A 31 -4.05 -3.88 37.93
CA VAL A 31 -3.59 -2.50 37.83
C VAL A 31 -4.81 -1.59 37.97
N ASP A 32 -4.85 -0.79 39.05
CA ASP A 32 -5.89 0.21 39.28
C ASP A 32 -5.77 1.32 38.20
N PRO A 33 -6.80 1.53 37.37
CA PRO A 33 -6.79 2.54 36.31
C PRO A 33 -6.67 3.99 36.81
N SER A 34 -6.71 4.23 38.12
CA SER A 34 -6.65 5.57 38.70
C SER A 34 -5.29 5.93 39.32
N ASP A 35 -4.20 5.17 39.05
CA ASP A 35 -2.87 5.50 39.59
C ASP A 35 -2.31 6.80 38.97
N PRO A 36 -2.18 7.90 39.75
CA PRO A 36 -1.72 9.19 39.27
C PRO A 36 -0.19 9.28 39.07
N LYS A 37 0.55 8.17 39.23
CA LYS A 37 1.99 8.10 38.95
C LYS A 37 2.36 7.43 37.63
N TYR A 38 1.39 7.20 36.75
CA TYR A 38 1.68 6.88 35.34
C TYR A 38 2.25 8.11 34.62
N ASP A 39 3.54 8.36 34.82
CA ASP A 39 4.34 9.17 33.92
C ASP A 39 4.77 8.23 32.78
N CYS A 40 3.94 8.12 31.73
CA CYS A 40 4.29 7.41 30.51
C CYS A 40 5.39 8.18 29.76
N ASN A 41 6.60 8.14 30.30
CA ASN A 41 7.81 8.36 29.54
C ASN A 41 8.42 6.99 29.25
N GLU A 42 8.53 6.68 27.95
CA GLU A 42 9.08 5.46 27.32
C GLU A 42 8.07 4.34 26.96
N GLU A 43 7.78 4.35 25.65
CA GLU A 43 7.60 3.18 24.75
C GLU A 43 6.29 2.36 24.82
N CYS A 44 5.19 2.99 24.41
CA CYS A 44 4.05 2.27 23.82
C CYS A 44 4.20 2.21 22.29
N ASP A 45 4.28 1.00 21.74
CA ASP A 45 4.47 0.58 20.34
C ASP A 45 3.35 1.06 19.37
N HIS A 46 3.24 2.37 19.17
CA HIS A 46 2.38 2.99 18.15
C HIS A 46 3.17 3.47 16.92
N GLY A 47 4.31 2.84 16.61
CA GLY A 47 5.26 3.31 15.60
C GLY A 47 4.94 2.93 14.15
N THR A 48 4.40 1.74 13.91
CA THR A 48 4.26 1.16 12.57
C THR A 48 3.16 1.82 11.73
N GLY A 49 1.99 2.08 12.30
CA GLY A 49 0.89 2.73 11.59
C GLY A 49 1.22 4.16 11.16
N ARG A 50 1.81 4.96 12.06
CA ARG A 50 2.20 6.35 11.76
C ARG A 50 3.32 6.39 10.72
N LYS A 51 4.31 5.50 10.80
CA LYS A 51 5.41 5.45 9.81
C LYS A 51 4.90 5.13 8.40
N LEU A 52 4.08 4.08 8.25
CA LEU A 52 3.51 3.72 6.94
C LEU A 52 2.71 4.86 6.30
N THR A 53 1.97 5.64 7.11
CA THR A 53 1.22 6.80 6.59
C THR A 53 2.14 7.92 6.11
N VAL A 54 3.25 8.18 6.80
CA VAL A 54 4.23 9.20 6.41
C VAL A 54 4.93 8.78 5.11
N ASP A 55 5.39 7.53 5.06
CA ASP A 55 6.06 6.95 3.89
C ASP A 55 5.17 7.00 2.64
N PHE A 56 3.87 6.69 2.79
CA PHE A 56 2.91 6.76 1.68
C PHE A 56 2.63 8.20 1.22
N GLU A 57 2.50 9.16 2.13
CA GLU A 57 2.29 10.56 1.73
C GLU A 57 3.52 11.16 1.04
N GLU A 58 4.73 10.77 1.44
CA GLU A 58 5.95 11.13 0.72
C GLU A 58 5.98 10.52 -0.69
N TYR A 59 5.64 9.23 -0.80
CA TYR A 59 5.53 8.55 -2.10
C TYR A 59 4.55 9.26 -3.04
N LYS A 60 3.38 9.68 -2.54
CA LYS A 60 2.37 10.39 -3.34
C LYS A 60 2.89 11.73 -3.88
N LYS A 61 3.63 12.48 -3.04
CA LYS A 61 4.23 13.76 -3.44
C LYS A 61 5.26 13.55 -4.55
N LYS A 62 6.20 12.63 -4.35
CA LYS A 62 7.24 12.33 -5.35
C LYS A 62 6.65 11.79 -6.64
N THR A 63 5.70 10.86 -6.56
CA THR A 63 4.95 10.35 -7.72
C THR A 63 4.31 11.46 -8.53
N THR A 64 3.72 12.46 -7.87
CA THR A 64 3.08 13.59 -8.56
C THR A 64 4.11 14.38 -9.36
N ILE A 65 5.28 14.65 -8.76
CA ILE A 65 6.39 15.37 -9.42
C ILE A 65 6.88 14.58 -10.64
N ILE A 66 7.18 13.29 -10.47
CA ILE A 66 7.67 12.41 -11.56
C ILE A 66 6.69 12.40 -12.74
N VAL A 67 5.38 12.27 -12.47
CA VAL A 67 4.36 12.28 -13.53
C VAL A 67 4.27 13.64 -14.24
N GLU A 68 4.38 14.74 -13.50
CA GLU A 68 4.39 16.09 -14.07
C GLU A 68 5.61 16.32 -14.96
N GLU A 69 6.79 15.90 -14.50
CA GLU A 69 8.05 15.97 -15.24
C GLU A 69 7.99 15.12 -16.50
N TYR A 70 7.48 13.88 -16.42
CA TYR A 70 7.28 13.04 -17.60
C TYR A 70 6.40 13.72 -18.66
N PHE A 71 5.28 14.32 -18.27
CA PHE A 71 4.44 15.02 -19.25
C PHE A 71 5.10 16.27 -19.86
N ALA A 72 6.11 16.84 -19.21
CA ALA A 72 6.88 17.96 -19.73
C ALA A 72 8.03 17.52 -20.64
N THR A 73 8.67 16.38 -20.35
CA THR A 73 9.91 15.94 -21.01
C THR A 73 9.72 14.80 -22.01
N ASP A 74 8.68 13.97 -21.83
CA ASP A 74 8.46 12.69 -22.53
C ASP A 74 9.64 11.71 -22.36
N ASP A 75 10.37 11.82 -21.23
CA ASP A 75 11.53 10.97 -20.95
C ASP A 75 11.14 9.72 -20.15
N ILE A 76 10.95 8.62 -20.86
CA ILE A 76 10.60 7.31 -20.28
C ILE A 76 11.73 6.78 -19.38
N VAL A 77 13.00 7.00 -19.76
CA VAL A 77 14.15 6.42 -19.05
C VAL A 77 14.34 7.14 -17.71
N SER A 78 14.34 8.48 -17.72
CA SER A 78 14.41 9.27 -16.48
C SER A 78 13.26 8.91 -15.54
N THR A 79 12.05 8.79 -16.08
CA THR A 79 10.86 8.43 -15.30
C THR A 79 10.99 7.03 -14.68
N ALA A 80 11.53 6.05 -15.41
CA ALA A 80 11.75 4.70 -14.92
C ALA A 80 12.78 4.66 -13.79
N ASP A 81 13.88 5.39 -13.95
CA ASP A 81 14.96 5.49 -12.96
C ASP A 81 14.44 6.16 -11.68
N GLU A 82 13.81 7.32 -11.78
CA GLU A 82 13.26 8.06 -10.64
C GLU A 82 12.19 7.26 -9.87
N LEU A 83 11.30 6.57 -10.59
CA LEU A 83 10.29 5.71 -9.96
C LEU A 83 10.93 4.54 -9.22
N SER A 84 11.97 3.94 -9.79
CA SER A 84 12.72 2.84 -9.18
C SER A 84 13.49 3.30 -7.94
N GLU A 85 14.06 4.49 -7.98
CA GLU A 85 14.78 5.11 -6.87
C GLU A 85 13.89 5.41 -5.67
N LEU A 86 12.57 5.54 -5.86
CA LEU A 86 11.63 5.64 -4.73
C LEU A 86 11.72 4.42 -3.81
N GLY A 87 12.09 3.24 -4.34
CA GLY A 87 12.32 2.04 -3.54
C GLY A 87 11.08 1.49 -2.83
N MET A 88 9.89 1.83 -3.32
CA MET A 88 8.60 1.51 -2.68
C MET A 88 7.60 0.81 -3.63
N PRO A 89 7.97 -0.36 -4.19
CA PRO A 89 7.16 -1.02 -5.23
C PRO A 89 5.73 -1.39 -4.78
N GLY A 90 5.52 -1.56 -3.47
CA GLY A 90 4.20 -1.81 -2.89
C GLY A 90 3.19 -0.67 -3.08
N TYR A 91 3.66 0.53 -3.44
CA TYR A 91 2.85 1.71 -3.70
C TYR A 91 2.75 2.06 -5.20
N ASN A 92 3.31 1.26 -6.11
CA ASN A 92 3.28 1.54 -7.55
C ASN A 92 1.85 1.59 -8.12
N TYR A 93 0.86 0.96 -7.48
CA TYR A 93 -0.56 1.15 -7.83
C TYR A 93 -0.98 2.62 -7.80
N TYR A 94 -0.40 3.43 -6.90
CA TYR A 94 -0.68 4.86 -6.81
C TYR A 94 -0.05 5.62 -7.99
N PHE A 95 1.14 5.23 -8.43
CA PHE A 95 1.76 5.78 -9.64
C PHE A 95 0.85 5.57 -10.86
N VAL A 96 0.39 4.34 -11.08
CA VAL A 96 -0.54 4.01 -12.18
C VAL A 96 -1.81 4.85 -12.08
N LYS A 97 -2.43 4.92 -10.89
CA LYS A 97 -3.62 5.74 -10.68
C LYS A 97 -3.35 7.22 -10.99
N LYS A 98 -2.25 7.77 -10.47
CA LYS A 98 -1.91 9.19 -10.61
C LYS A 98 -1.60 9.56 -12.05
N LEU A 99 -0.82 8.74 -12.75
CA LEU A 99 -0.48 8.89 -14.17
C LEU A 99 -1.74 8.98 -15.03
N ILE A 100 -2.62 7.98 -14.93
CA ILE A 100 -3.84 7.92 -15.76
C ILE A 100 -4.82 9.04 -15.39
N SER A 101 -5.07 9.27 -14.08
CA SER A 101 -5.97 10.36 -13.66
C SER A 101 -5.50 11.72 -14.16
N MET A 102 -4.19 12.00 -14.14
CA MET A 102 -3.65 13.26 -14.67
C MET A 102 -3.72 13.34 -16.19
N ALA A 103 -3.55 12.24 -16.91
CA ALA A 103 -3.65 12.21 -18.37
C ALA A 103 -5.09 12.45 -18.85
N MET A 104 -6.08 11.92 -18.12
CA MET A 104 -7.51 12.05 -18.44
C MET A 104 -7.99 13.50 -18.43
N ASP A 105 -7.41 14.34 -17.57
CA ASP A 105 -7.73 15.78 -17.45
C ASP A 105 -7.00 16.65 -18.50
N ARG A 106 -6.23 16.03 -19.41
CA ARG A 106 -5.37 16.71 -20.39
C ARG A 106 -5.75 16.34 -21.84
N HIS A 107 -4.93 16.77 -22.80
CA HIS A 107 -5.18 16.53 -24.22
C HIS A 107 -4.82 15.11 -24.63
N ASP A 108 -5.18 14.72 -25.86
CA ASP A 108 -4.97 13.35 -26.35
C ASP A 108 -3.50 12.96 -26.45
N LYS A 109 -2.60 13.96 -26.59
CA LYS A 109 -1.16 13.75 -26.53
C LYS A 109 -0.76 13.15 -25.18
N GLU A 110 -1.17 13.75 -24.07
CA GLU A 110 -0.83 13.26 -22.74
C GLU A 110 -1.49 11.91 -22.45
N LYS A 111 -2.67 11.66 -23.00
CA LYS A 111 -3.32 10.34 -22.90
C LYS A 111 -2.49 9.25 -23.57
N GLU A 112 -1.99 9.52 -24.78
CA GLU A 112 -1.10 8.58 -25.49
C GLU A 112 0.23 8.40 -24.75
N MET A 113 0.85 9.49 -24.30
CA MET A 113 2.07 9.44 -23.49
C MET A 113 1.90 8.54 -22.26
N ALA A 114 0.78 8.67 -21.54
CA ALA A 114 0.48 7.83 -20.38
C ALA A 114 0.34 6.34 -20.74
N ALA A 115 -0.30 6.02 -21.87
CA ALA A 115 -0.41 4.64 -22.34
C ALA A 115 0.96 4.05 -22.71
N VAL A 116 1.79 4.82 -23.42
CA VAL A 116 3.15 4.43 -23.83
C VAL A 116 4.03 4.21 -22.60
N LEU A 117 4.06 5.16 -21.65
CA LEU A 117 4.84 5.03 -20.43
C LEU A 117 4.41 3.81 -19.61
N LEU A 118 3.10 3.61 -19.43
CA LEU A 118 2.61 2.47 -18.68
C LEU A 118 3.02 1.14 -19.33
N SER A 119 2.99 1.05 -20.66
CA SER A 119 3.49 -0.12 -21.40
C SER A 119 4.99 -0.33 -21.22
N ALA A 120 5.78 0.74 -21.25
CA ALA A 120 7.23 0.68 -21.08
C ALA A 120 7.67 0.28 -19.66
N LEU A 121 6.90 0.65 -18.64
CA LEU A 121 7.22 0.33 -17.24
C LEU A 121 6.65 -1.01 -16.78
N TYR A 122 5.72 -1.60 -17.54
CA TYR A 122 5.04 -2.84 -17.17
C TYR A 122 6.02 -4.01 -17.08
N ALA A 123 5.87 -4.82 -16.03
CA ALA A 123 6.65 -6.03 -15.74
C ALA A 123 8.14 -5.81 -15.40
N ASP A 124 8.75 -4.72 -15.85
CA ASP A 124 10.13 -4.37 -15.52
C ASP A 124 10.24 -3.52 -14.25
N ILE A 125 9.43 -2.45 -14.16
CA ILE A 125 9.43 -1.51 -13.01
C ILE A 125 8.17 -1.66 -12.17
N ILE A 126 7.03 -1.90 -12.81
CA ILE A 126 5.74 -2.02 -12.15
C ILE A 126 5.22 -3.45 -12.28
N ASP A 127 5.11 -4.12 -11.13
CA ASP A 127 4.53 -5.46 -11.06
C ASP A 127 3.10 -5.49 -11.65
N PRO A 128 2.71 -6.56 -12.37
CA PRO A 128 1.36 -6.70 -12.90
C PRO A 128 0.26 -6.58 -11.84
N SER A 129 0.54 -7.02 -10.61
CA SER A 129 -0.39 -6.89 -9.47
C SER A 129 -0.66 -5.43 -9.08
N GLN A 130 0.35 -4.57 -9.19
CA GLN A 130 0.26 -3.14 -8.91
C GLN A 130 -0.50 -2.42 -10.01
N VAL A 131 -0.29 -2.79 -11.28
CA VAL A 131 -1.09 -2.26 -12.40
C VAL A 131 -2.56 -2.63 -12.25
N HIS A 132 -2.86 -3.91 -11.99
CA HIS A 132 -4.24 -4.35 -11.72
C HIS A 132 -4.86 -3.54 -10.57
N LYS A 133 -4.13 -3.36 -9.46
CA LYS A 133 -4.60 -2.59 -8.31
C LYS A 133 -4.81 -1.11 -8.65
N GLY A 134 -3.94 -0.51 -9.46
CA GLY A 134 -4.04 0.87 -9.93
C GLY A 134 -5.31 1.11 -10.74
N PHE A 135 -5.57 0.28 -11.74
CA PHE A 135 -6.82 0.33 -12.51
C PHE A 135 -8.05 0.04 -11.67
N SER A 136 -7.99 -0.90 -10.74
CA SER A 136 -9.10 -1.14 -9.80
C SER A 136 -9.44 0.14 -9.03
N LYS A 137 -8.41 0.84 -8.53
CA LYS A 137 -8.55 2.10 -7.78
C LYS A 137 -9.00 3.28 -8.62
N LEU A 138 -8.78 3.26 -9.95
CA LEU A 138 -9.32 4.24 -10.89
C LEU A 138 -10.82 4.03 -11.11
N VAL A 139 -11.22 2.78 -11.36
CA VAL A 139 -12.63 2.41 -11.55
C VAL A 139 -13.43 2.69 -10.26
N GLU A 140 -12.88 2.35 -9.09
CA GLU A 140 -13.50 2.65 -7.79
C GLU A 140 -13.68 4.16 -7.55
N SER A 141 -12.79 5.01 -8.07
CA SER A 141 -12.89 6.47 -7.90
C SER A 141 -13.52 7.19 -9.09
N SER A 142 -14.20 6.46 -9.99
CA SER A 142 -14.80 7.09 -11.18
C SER A 142 -15.90 8.09 -10.82
N ASP A 143 -16.61 7.87 -9.72
CA ASP A 143 -17.61 8.81 -9.20
C ASP A 143 -17.01 10.14 -8.72
N ASP A 144 -15.77 10.11 -8.21
CA ASP A 144 -15.04 11.32 -7.81
C ASP A 144 -14.42 12.01 -9.04
N LEU A 145 -13.82 11.24 -9.94
CA LEU A 145 -13.13 11.75 -11.13
C LEU A 145 -14.09 12.47 -12.10
N ILE A 146 -15.34 12.03 -12.20
CA ILE A 146 -16.32 12.63 -13.11
C ILE A 146 -16.70 14.07 -12.72
N VAL A 147 -16.47 14.45 -11.46
CA VAL A 147 -16.73 15.82 -10.97
C VAL A 147 -15.82 16.81 -11.68
N ASP A 148 -14.56 16.44 -11.89
CA ASP A 148 -13.56 17.27 -12.56
C ASP A 148 -13.51 17.00 -14.08
N ILE A 149 -13.69 15.74 -14.48
CA ILE A 149 -13.52 15.26 -15.86
C ILE A 149 -14.83 14.62 -16.35
N PRO A 150 -15.71 15.35 -17.06
CA PRO A 150 -17.04 14.85 -17.42
C PRO A 150 -17.00 13.57 -18.27
N ASP A 151 -15.97 13.41 -19.10
CA ASP A 151 -15.78 12.27 -20.02
C ASP A 151 -15.01 11.10 -19.37
N THR A 152 -14.93 11.06 -18.03
CA THR A 152 -14.20 10.02 -17.27
C THR A 152 -14.56 8.61 -17.73
N VAL A 153 -15.84 8.34 -17.97
CA VAL A 153 -16.34 7.02 -18.35
C VAL A 153 -15.72 6.53 -19.66
N ASP A 154 -15.79 7.37 -20.70
CA ASP A 154 -15.33 7.03 -22.03
C ASP A 154 -13.80 6.95 -22.08
N ILE A 155 -13.11 7.92 -21.49
CA ILE A 155 -11.65 7.97 -21.51
C ILE A 155 -11.06 6.81 -20.71
N LEU A 156 -11.58 6.52 -19.51
CA LEU A 156 -11.08 5.40 -18.70
C LEU A 156 -11.36 4.05 -19.37
N ALA A 157 -12.51 3.90 -20.04
CA ALA A 157 -12.81 2.72 -20.83
C ALA A 157 -11.77 2.53 -21.95
N LEU A 158 -11.40 3.59 -22.67
CA LEU A 158 -10.35 3.53 -23.70
C LEU A 158 -8.98 3.11 -23.13
N PHE A 159 -8.59 3.66 -21.97
CA PHE A 159 -7.35 3.25 -21.31
C PHE A 159 -7.34 1.77 -20.93
N ILE A 160 -8.45 1.26 -20.38
CA ILE A 160 -8.55 -0.15 -20.02
C ILE A 160 -8.54 -1.02 -21.29
N ALA A 161 -9.24 -0.61 -22.36
CA ALA A 161 -9.22 -1.31 -23.64
C ALA A 161 -7.80 -1.43 -24.19
N ARG A 162 -7.05 -0.32 -24.19
CA ARG A 162 -5.65 -0.27 -24.62
C ARG A 162 -4.77 -1.19 -23.78
N ALA A 163 -4.88 -1.14 -22.46
CA ALA A 163 -4.14 -2.01 -21.56
C ALA A 163 -4.48 -3.50 -21.74
N VAL A 164 -5.71 -3.84 -22.14
CA VAL A 164 -6.06 -5.23 -22.49
C VAL A 164 -5.45 -5.64 -23.83
N VAL A 165 -5.46 -4.76 -24.84
CA VAL A 165 -4.84 -5.01 -26.15
C VAL A 165 -3.32 -5.18 -26.04
N ASP A 166 -2.68 -4.44 -25.15
CA ASP A 166 -1.24 -4.50 -24.91
C ASP A 166 -0.83 -5.63 -23.91
N ASP A 167 -1.75 -6.54 -23.56
CA ASP A 167 -1.56 -7.64 -22.59
C ASP A 167 -1.12 -7.19 -21.17
N ILE A 168 -1.25 -5.90 -20.85
CA ILE A 168 -0.95 -5.32 -19.54
C ILE A 168 -2.02 -5.72 -18.52
N LEU A 169 -3.29 -5.74 -18.93
CA LEU A 169 -4.43 -6.18 -18.13
C LEU A 169 -5.08 -7.44 -18.72
N PRO A 170 -5.39 -8.45 -17.89
CA PRO A 170 -6.11 -9.62 -18.38
C PRO A 170 -7.57 -9.24 -18.74
N PRO A 171 -8.18 -9.82 -19.80
CA PRO A 171 -9.60 -9.61 -20.12
C PRO A 171 -10.56 -9.97 -18.97
N ALA A 172 -10.14 -10.87 -18.08
CA ALA A 172 -10.89 -11.24 -16.88
C ALA A 172 -11.05 -10.09 -15.86
N PHE A 173 -10.25 -9.01 -15.98
CA PHE A 173 -10.32 -7.82 -15.13
C PHE A 173 -11.76 -7.28 -15.05
N LEU A 174 -12.45 -7.15 -16.19
CA LEU A 174 -13.80 -6.62 -16.25
C LEU A 174 -14.77 -7.41 -15.38
N LYS A 175 -14.77 -8.74 -15.54
CA LYS A 175 -15.70 -9.63 -14.83
C LYS A 175 -15.51 -9.54 -13.32
N LYS A 176 -14.25 -9.42 -12.88
CA LYS A 176 -13.91 -9.28 -11.46
C LYS A 176 -14.39 -7.95 -10.89
N GLN A 177 -14.13 -6.83 -11.59
CA GLN A 177 -14.54 -5.50 -11.12
C GLN A 177 -16.06 -5.33 -11.10
N MET A 178 -16.77 -5.85 -12.12
CA MET A 178 -18.23 -5.80 -12.14
C MET A 178 -18.90 -6.51 -10.97
N ALA A 179 -18.24 -7.51 -10.37
CA ALA A 179 -18.77 -8.24 -9.22
C ALA A 179 -18.49 -7.55 -7.87
N SER A 180 -17.50 -6.64 -7.81
CA SER A 180 -17.10 -5.95 -6.59
C SER A 180 -17.67 -4.54 -6.45
N LEU A 181 -18.15 -3.93 -7.54
CA LEU A 181 -18.63 -2.55 -7.53
C LEU A 181 -20.13 -2.44 -7.22
N PRO A 182 -20.58 -1.34 -6.59
CA PRO A 182 -22.00 -1.03 -6.44
C PRO A 182 -22.67 -0.89 -7.81
N ALA A 183 -23.89 -1.43 -7.96
CA ALA A 183 -24.60 -1.52 -9.24
C ALA A 183 -24.84 -0.16 -9.94
N GLU A 184 -24.91 0.93 -9.19
CA GLU A 184 -25.18 2.30 -9.69
C GLU A 184 -23.93 3.20 -9.71
N SER A 185 -22.73 2.65 -9.47
CA SER A 185 -21.48 3.44 -9.51
C SER A 185 -21.06 3.78 -10.94
N LYS A 186 -20.37 4.92 -11.13
CA LYS A 186 -19.77 5.29 -12.41
C LYS A 186 -18.71 4.28 -12.88
N GLY A 187 -18.08 3.57 -11.94
CA GLY A 187 -17.18 2.46 -12.26
C GLY A 187 -17.88 1.34 -13.06
N VAL A 188 -19.15 1.06 -12.79
CA VAL A 188 -19.93 0.08 -13.58
C VAL A 188 -20.18 0.61 -15.00
N ASP A 189 -20.42 1.90 -15.16
CA ASP A 189 -20.62 2.51 -16.48
C ASP A 189 -19.34 2.46 -17.33
N VAL A 190 -18.17 2.71 -16.73
CA VAL A 190 -16.86 2.49 -17.38
C VAL A 190 -16.75 1.07 -17.94
N LEU A 191 -17.11 0.06 -17.13
CA LEU A 191 -17.02 -1.35 -17.54
C LEU A 191 -18.07 -1.73 -18.60
N LYS A 192 -19.25 -1.09 -18.60
CA LYS A 192 -20.24 -1.26 -19.68
C LYS A 192 -19.76 -0.64 -20.98
N GLU A 193 -19.16 0.54 -20.92
CA GLU A 193 -18.66 1.24 -22.10
C GLU A 193 -17.47 0.51 -22.71
N LEU A 194 -16.54 0.05 -21.87
CA LEU A 194 -15.44 -0.81 -22.29
C LEU A 194 -15.92 -2.05 -23.05
N LYS A 195 -16.97 -2.73 -22.60
CA LYS A 195 -17.56 -3.89 -23.31
C LYS A 195 -18.12 -3.57 -24.70
N ARG A 196 -18.39 -2.30 -24.99
CA ARG A 196 -18.84 -1.87 -26.32
C ARG A 196 -17.64 -1.54 -27.22
N ALA A 197 -16.52 -1.16 -26.61
CA ALA A 197 -15.29 -0.79 -27.30
C ALA A 197 -14.43 -1.98 -27.73
N ILE A 198 -14.59 -3.15 -27.10
CA ILE A 198 -13.87 -4.41 -27.39
C ILE A 198 -14.81 -5.51 -27.87
#